data_AF-F6QDM2-F1
#
_entry.id   AF-F6QDM2-F1
#
_cell.length_a   1.000
_cell.length_b   1.000
_cell.length_c   1.000
_cell.angle_alpha   90.00
_cell.angle_beta   90.00
_cell.angle_gamma   90.00
#
_symmetry.space_group_name_H-M   'P 1'
#
loop_
_entity.id
_entity.type
_entity.pdbx_description
1 polymer ?
#
loop_
_entity_poly.entity_id
_entity_poly.type
_entity_poly.pdbx_seq_one_letter_code
_entity_poly.pdbx_strand_id
1 'polypeptide(L)'
;MGENDTERALVDMYTEGIMDMSNVGLAYPFKPDKAQFWSENKEKLGTKYFSVYENILQTTNNGHLVGNKQTMADVLLFESFVHYLHIDKDVLNNYPNLQKFMASQKEIPWVQKFLQPGSNRKPFPDEKYVAMVAEIFFS
;
A
#
# COMPACT_ATOMS: atom_id res chain seq x y z
N MET A 1 0.05 8.15 15.26
CA MET A 1 -0.82 7.49 16.25
C MET A 1 -2.11 8.28 16.37
N GLY A 2 -3.20 7.63 16.80
CA GLY A 2 -4.48 8.29 17.12
C GLY A 2 -4.39 9.19 18.36
N GLU A 3 -5.31 10.15 18.47
CA GLU A 3 -5.33 11.14 19.56
C GLU A 3 -5.91 10.58 20.87
N ASN A 4 -6.82 9.62 20.76
CA ASN A 4 -7.45 8.93 21.88
C ASN A 4 -7.36 7.40 21.72
N ASP A 5 -7.74 6.65 22.75
CA ASP A 5 -7.60 5.19 22.76
C ASP A 5 -8.40 4.50 21.66
N THR A 6 -9.58 5.03 21.31
CA THR A 6 -10.38 4.52 20.19
C THR A 6 -9.67 4.72 18.86
N GLU A 7 -9.15 5.90 18.59
CA GLU A 7 -8.40 6.17 17.36
C GLU A 7 -7.10 5.35 17.29
N ARG A 8 -6.42 5.14 18.42
CA ARG A 8 -5.22 4.28 18.47
C ARG A 8 -5.56 2.85 18.08
N ALA A 9 -6.63 2.29 18.67
CA ALA A 9 -7.09 0.95 18.32
C ALA A 9 -7.50 0.83 16.83
N LEU A 10 -8.13 1.86 16.27
CA LEU A 10 -8.45 1.89 14.83
C LEU A 10 -7.20 1.97 13.96
N VAL A 11 -6.22 2.80 14.32
CA VAL A 11 -4.94 2.87 13.61
C VAL A 11 -4.28 1.49 13.62
N ASP A 12 -4.17 0.85 14.78
CA ASP A 12 -3.54 -0.48 14.90
C ASP A 12 -4.26 -1.51 14.01
N MET A 13 -5.59 -1.60 14.13
CA MET A 13 -6.40 -2.51 13.32
C MET A 13 -6.24 -2.27 11.82
N TYR A 14 -6.24 -1.01 11.39
CA TYR A 14 -6.07 -0.68 9.98
C TYR A 14 -4.64 -0.98 9.50
N THR A 15 -3.62 -0.69 10.30
CA THR A 15 -2.22 -1.00 9.95
C THR A 15 -1.99 -2.50 9.79
N GLU A 16 -2.52 -3.34 10.68
CA GLU A 16 -2.40 -4.80 10.55
C GLU A 16 -3.06 -5.31 9.27
N GLY A 17 -4.29 -4.84 8.97
CA GLY A 17 -4.96 -5.19 7.73
C GLY A 17 -4.20 -4.74 6.47
N ILE A 18 -3.53 -3.58 6.53
CA ILE A 18 -2.70 -3.08 5.43
C ILE A 18 -1.46 -3.96 5.28
N MET A 19 -0.76 -4.31 6.36
CA MET A 19 0.43 -5.17 6.28
C MET A 19 0.10 -6.54 5.69
N ASP A 20 -1.03 -7.14 6.11
CA ASP A 20 -1.53 -8.39 5.55
C ASP A 20 -1.85 -8.28 4.05
N MET A 21 -2.41 -7.15 3.63
CA MET A 21 -2.64 -6.84 2.22
C MET A 21 -1.29 -6.79 1.47
N SER A 22 -0.33 -5.98 1.95
CA SER A 22 0.98 -5.73 1.32
C SER A 22 1.78 -7.00 1.02
N ASN A 23 1.58 -8.08 1.79
CA ASN A 23 2.25 -9.36 1.60
C ASN A 23 2.13 -9.91 0.16
N VAL A 24 1.01 -9.69 -0.53
CA VAL A 24 0.87 -10.10 -1.94
C VAL A 24 1.84 -9.34 -2.83
N GLY A 25 1.99 -8.03 -2.62
CA GLY A 25 2.94 -7.20 -3.36
C GLY A 25 4.38 -7.63 -3.08
N LEU A 26 4.73 -7.80 -1.80
CA LEU A 26 6.06 -8.23 -1.38
C LEU A 26 6.46 -9.59 -1.96
N ALA A 27 5.52 -10.53 -2.03
CA ALA A 27 5.77 -11.86 -2.59
C ALA A 27 5.86 -11.88 -4.12
N TYR A 28 5.21 -10.94 -4.81
CA TYR A 28 5.05 -10.93 -6.28
C TYR A 28 6.37 -11.05 -7.06
N PRO A 29 7.45 -10.29 -6.75
CA PRO A 29 8.71 -10.37 -7.51
C PRO A 29 9.36 -11.76 -7.48
N PHE A 30 9.10 -12.53 -6.42
CA PHE A 30 9.68 -13.85 -6.18
C PHE A 30 8.86 -14.98 -6.79
N LYS A 31 7.74 -14.69 -7.46
CA LYS A 31 6.91 -15.72 -8.08
C LYS A 31 7.44 -16.12 -9.45
N PRO A 32 7.44 -17.43 -9.78
CA PRO A 32 7.87 -17.91 -11.09
C PRO A 32 6.94 -17.40 -12.19
N ASP A 33 5.61 -17.58 -12.01
CA ASP A 33 4.59 -16.94 -12.86
C ASP A 33 3.94 -15.78 -12.10
N LYS A 34 4.47 -14.58 -12.35
CA LYS A 34 4.01 -13.35 -11.72
C LYS A 34 2.61 -12.95 -12.18
N ALA A 35 2.28 -13.18 -13.45
CA ALA A 35 1.01 -12.79 -14.04
C ALA A 35 -0.13 -13.64 -13.48
N GLN A 36 0.05 -14.97 -13.44
CA GLN A 36 -0.89 -15.89 -12.82
C GLN A 36 -1.07 -15.55 -11.33
N PHE A 37 0.03 -15.38 -10.59
CA PHE A 37 -0.04 -15.05 -9.16
C PHE A 37 -0.82 -13.76 -8.89
N TRP A 38 -0.60 -12.72 -9.70
CA TRP A 38 -1.36 -11.48 -9.56
C TRP A 38 -2.84 -11.68 -9.87
N SER A 39 -3.17 -12.36 -10.98
CA SER A 39 -4.55 -12.65 -11.36
C SER A 39 -5.33 -13.36 -10.24
N GLU A 40 -4.75 -14.39 -9.63
CA GLU A 40 -5.37 -15.18 -8.56
C GLU A 40 -5.56 -14.43 -7.24
N ASN A 41 -4.79 -13.37 -7.01
CA ASN A 41 -4.82 -12.60 -5.75
C ASN A 41 -5.51 -11.25 -5.89
N LYS A 42 -5.54 -10.63 -7.07
CA LYS A 42 -6.12 -9.30 -7.29
C LYS A 42 -7.59 -9.24 -6.87
N GLU A 43 -8.39 -10.26 -7.21
CA GLU A 43 -9.79 -10.32 -6.81
C GLU A 43 -9.96 -10.40 -5.29
N LYS A 44 -9.12 -11.20 -4.62
CA LYS A 44 -9.11 -11.33 -3.15
C LYS A 44 -8.70 -10.03 -2.48
N LEU A 45 -7.68 -9.35 -3.01
CA LEU A 45 -7.25 -8.03 -2.53
C LEU A 45 -8.40 -7.01 -2.66
N GLY A 46 -9.05 -7.00 -3.82
CA GLY A 46 -10.16 -6.11 -4.11
C GLY A 46 -11.36 -6.30 -3.19
N THR A 47 -11.74 -7.55 -2.95
CA THR A 47 -12.91 -7.92 -2.12
C THR A 47 -12.64 -7.79 -0.62
N LYS A 48 -11.45 -8.18 -0.16
CA LYS A 48 -11.11 -8.23 1.27
C LYS A 48 -10.58 -6.92 1.83
N TYR A 49 -9.82 -6.15 1.05
CA TYR A 49 -9.09 -4.99 1.55
C TYR A 49 -9.42 -3.69 0.84
N PHE A 50 -9.31 -3.65 -0.50
CA PHE A 50 -9.45 -2.37 -1.22
C PHE A 50 -10.84 -1.77 -1.02
N SER A 51 -11.90 -2.59 -1.08
CA SER A 51 -13.28 -2.21 -0.79
C SER A 51 -13.44 -1.61 0.62
N VAL A 52 -12.74 -2.16 1.61
CA VAL A 52 -12.79 -1.70 3.00
C VAL A 52 -12.19 -0.30 3.14
N TYR A 53 -10.98 -0.09 2.62
CA TYR A 53 -10.32 1.23 2.71
C TYR A 53 -11.00 2.28 1.82
N GLU A 54 -11.54 1.88 0.67
CA GLU A 54 -12.40 2.74 -0.16
C GLU A 54 -13.60 3.25 0.65
N ASN A 55 -14.31 2.36 1.35
CA ASN A 55 -15.47 2.71 2.18
C ASN A 55 -15.09 3.55 3.41
N ILE A 56 -13.95 3.26 4.04
CA ILE A 56 -13.44 4.07 5.16
C ILE A 56 -13.20 5.50 4.69
N LEU A 57 -12.48 5.69 3.58
CA LEU A 57 -12.20 7.02 3.03
C LEU A 57 -13.46 7.76 2.60
N GLN A 58 -14.46 7.04 2.07
CA GLN A 58 -15.77 7.61 1.78
C GLN A 58 -16.48 8.09 3.05
N THR A 59 -16.38 7.32 4.14
CA THR A 59 -17.05 7.61 5.42
C THR A 59 -16.38 8.77 6.15
N THR A 60 -15.05 8.79 6.22
CA THR A 60 -14.31 9.87 6.89
C THR A 60 -14.38 11.18 6.10
N ASN A 61 -14.37 11.09 4.77
CA ASN A 61 -14.54 12.20 3.83
C ASN A 61 -13.63 13.42 4.10
N ASN A 62 -12.47 13.19 4.70
CA ASN A 62 -11.49 14.24 5.04
C ASN A 62 -10.07 13.89 4.54
N GLY A 63 -9.92 12.80 3.79
CA GLY A 63 -8.65 12.36 3.24
C GLY A 63 -7.75 11.58 4.21
N HIS A 64 -8.25 11.22 5.40
CA HIS A 64 -7.55 10.42 6.39
C HIS A 64 -8.34 9.16 6.74
N LEU A 65 -7.63 8.07 7.04
CA LEU A 65 -8.26 6.82 7.48
C LEU A 65 -8.82 6.91 8.90
N VAL A 66 -8.14 7.64 9.79
CA VAL A 66 -8.54 7.80 11.20
C VAL A 66 -8.39 9.26 11.61
N GLY A 67 -9.38 9.79 12.33
CA GLY A 67 -9.37 11.17 12.81
C GLY A 67 -9.33 12.16 11.65
N ASN A 68 -8.59 13.25 11.81
CA ASN A 68 -8.48 14.35 10.84
C ASN A 68 -7.04 14.71 10.48
N LYS A 69 -6.10 13.77 10.67
CA LYS A 69 -4.68 13.98 10.41
C LYS A 69 -4.01 12.69 9.94
N GLN A 70 -2.82 12.83 9.36
CA GLN A 70 -2.03 11.69 8.92
C GLN A 70 -1.59 10.81 10.10
N THR A 71 -1.79 9.52 9.95
CA THR A 71 -1.38 8.46 10.89
C THR A 71 -0.51 7.42 10.16
N MET A 72 -0.02 6.40 10.89
CA MET A 72 0.74 5.30 10.30
C MET A 72 -0.11 4.52 9.28
N ALA A 73 -1.42 4.41 9.51
CA ALA A 73 -2.33 3.74 8.58
C ALA A 73 -2.32 4.42 7.20
N ASP A 74 -2.35 5.75 7.15
CA ASP A 74 -2.31 6.49 5.88
C ASP A 74 -0.97 6.26 5.15
N VAL A 75 0.14 6.28 5.89
CA VAL A 75 1.49 6.08 5.34
C VAL A 75 1.63 4.67 4.74
N LEU A 76 1.21 3.63 5.47
CA LEU A 76 1.30 2.25 5.00
C LEU A 76 0.34 1.97 3.85
N LEU A 77 -0.88 2.54 3.88
CA LEU A 77 -1.82 2.38 2.77
C LEU A 77 -1.25 2.99 1.49
N PHE A 78 -0.69 4.19 1.60
CA PHE A 78 -0.02 4.86 0.49
C PHE A 78 1.15 4.04 -0.06
N GLU A 79 2.02 3.56 0.82
CA GLU A 79 3.20 2.76 0.45
C GLU A 79 2.79 1.45 -0.26
N SER A 80 1.76 0.77 0.23
CA SER A 80 1.22 -0.45 -0.38
C SER A 80 0.71 -0.21 -1.79
N PHE A 81 -0.05 0.87 -2.01
CA PHE A 81 -0.55 1.18 -3.36
C PHE A 81 0.53 1.72 -4.29
N VAL A 82 1.54 2.43 -3.78
CA VAL A 82 2.74 2.73 -4.57
C VAL A 82 3.35 1.43 -5.09
N HIS A 83 3.41 0.38 -4.27
CA HIS A 83 3.89 -0.94 -4.69
C HIS A 83 2.98 -1.58 -5.74
N TYR A 84 1.66 -1.66 -5.50
CA TYR A 84 0.74 -2.26 -6.47
C TYR A 84 0.67 -1.52 -7.81
N LEU A 85 0.85 -0.21 -7.83
CA LEU A 85 0.91 0.56 -9.08
C LEU A 85 2.13 0.22 -9.97
N HIS A 86 3.18 -0.39 -9.42
CA HIS A 86 4.27 -0.96 -10.24
C HIS A 86 3.88 -2.29 -10.89
N ILE A 87 2.98 -3.04 -10.25
CA ILE A 87 2.50 -4.35 -10.73
C ILE A 87 1.39 -4.15 -11.76
N ASP A 88 0.44 -3.27 -11.46
CA ASP A 88 -0.76 -3.04 -12.26
C ASP A 88 -1.18 -1.56 -12.13
N LYS A 89 -1.02 -0.82 -13.23
CA LYS A 89 -1.29 0.62 -13.28
C LYS A 89 -2.78 0.94 -13.12
N ASP A 90 -3.65 -0.03 -13.40
CA ASP A 90 -5.10 0.11 -13.40
C ASP A 90 -5.75 -0.45 -12.12
N VAL A 91 -4.93 -0.90 -11.15
CA VAL A 91 -5.41 -1.55 -9.91
C VAL A 91 -6.41 -0.71 -9.12
N LEU A 92 -6.35 0.62 -9.25
CA LEU A 92 -7.23 1.58 -8.55
C LEU A 92 -8.41 2.08 -9.37
N ASN A 93 -8.62 1.65 -10.62
CA ASN A 93 -9.63 2.25 -11.52
C ASN A 93 -11.07 2.16 -11.01
N ASN A 94 -11.37 1.17 -10.17
CA ASN A 94 -12.69 0.99 -9.56
C ASN A 94 -12.81 1.60 -8.16
N TYR A 95 -11.80 2.36 -7.70
CA TYR A 95 -11.68 2.84 -6.33
C TYR A 95 -11.39 4.36 -6.29
N PRO A 96 -12.39 5.21 -6.60
CA PRO A 96 -12.19 6.65 -6.75
C PRO A 96 -11.73 7.35 -5.47
N ASN A 97 -12.12 6.90 -4.28
CA ASN A 97 -11.66 7.51 -3.03
C ASN A 97 -10.21 7.13 -2.73
N LEU A 98 -9.79 5.90 -3.03
CA LEU A 98 -8.38 5.50 -2.99
C LEU A 98 -7.55 6.29 -4.01
N GLN A 99 -8.05 6.55 -5.22
CA GLN A 99 -7.35 7.42 -6.18
C GLN A 99 -7.16 8.84 -5.64
N LYS A 100 -8.22 9.45 -5.08
CA LYS A 100 -8.15 10.77 -4.44
C LYS A 100 -7.18 10.80 -3.26
N PHE A 101 -7.21 9.76 -2.42
CA PHE A 101 -6.29 9.59 -1.31
C PHE A 101 -4.83 9.52 -1.80
N MET A 102 -4.54 8.70 -2.81
CA MET A 102 -3.20 8.60 -3.38
C MET A 102 -2.72 9.94 -3.96
N ALA A 103 -3.61 10.72 -4.55
CA ALA A 103 -3.29 12.07 -5.03
C ALA A 103 -3.00 13.03 -3.86
N SER A 104 -3.83 13.03 -2.81
CA SER A 104 -3.62 13.93 -1.66
C SER A 104 -2.33 13.62 -0.89
N GLN A 105 -1.99 12.34 -0.72
CA GLN A 105 -0.74 11.95 -0.06
C GLN A 105 0.50 12.44 -0.86
N LYS A 106 0.43 12.48 -2.19
CA LYS A 106 1.51 13.02 -3.04
C LYS A 106 1.69 14.54 -2.93
N GLU A 107 0.73 15.27 -2.36
CA GLU A 107 0.88 16.71 -2.11
C GLU A 107 1.57 17.01 -0.78
N ILE A 108 1.79 16.00 0.07
CA ILE A 108 2.44 16.17 1.36
C ILE A 108 3.96 16.42 1.13
N PRO A 109 4.55 17.51 1.65
CA PRO A 109 5.93 17.90 1.31
C PRO A 109 6.98 16.83 1.59
N TRP A 110 6.86 16.10 2.70
CA TRP A 110 7.80 15.04 3.03
C TRP A 110 7.65 13.83 2.09
N VAL A 111 6.43 13.52 1.65
CA VAL A 111 6.15 12.46 0.67
C VAL A 111 6.75 12.84 -0.67
N GLN A 112 6.54 14.07 -1.15
CA GLN A 112 7.15 14.57 -2.39
C GLN A 112 8.67 14.43 -2.36
N LYS A 113 9.30 14.88 -1.26
CA LYS A 113 10.74 14.74 -1.06
C LYS A 113 11.18 13.26 -1.05
N PHE A 114 10.38 12.38 -0.48
CA PHE A 114 10.67 10.94 -0.47
C PHE A 114 10.51 10.28 -1.84
N LEU A 115 9.60 10.78 -2.69
CA LEU A 115 9.38 10.25 -4.03
C LEU A 115 10.39 10.75 -5.07
N GLN A 116 11.11 11.83 -4.78
CA GLN A 116 12.12 12.40 -5.69
C GLN A 116 13.35 11.48 -5.87
N PRO A 117 14.01 11.52 -7.04
CA PRO A 117 15.29 10.84 -7.26
C PRO A 117 16.33 11.24 -6.21
N GLY A 118 17.14 10.28 -5.77
CA GLY A 118 18.17 10.49 -4.76
C GLY A 118 17.69 10.40 -3.30
N SER A 119 16.40 10.14 -3.07
CA SER A 119 15.92 9.75 -1.74
C SER A 119 16.37 8.34 -1.36
N ASN A 120 16.14 7.95 -0.11
CA ASN A 120 16.40 6.58 0.36
C ASN A 120 15.37 5.54 -0.09
N ARG A 121 14.33 5.96 -0.84
CA ARG A 121 13.31 5.06 -1.38
C ARG A 121 13.97 4.03 -2.29
N LYS A 122 13.69 2.75 -2.04
CA LYS A 122 14.22 1.65 -2.85
C LYS A 122 13.35 1.44 -4.10
N PRO A 123 13.94 1.07 -5.25
CA PRO A 123 13.19 0.73 -6.44
C PRO A 123 12.37 -0.55 -6.23
N PHE A 124 11.42 -0.80 -7.11
CA PHE A 124 10.73 -2.09 -7.16
C PHE A 124 11.75 -3.22 -7.41
N PRO A 125 11.65 -4.37 -6.71
CA PRO A 125 12.59 -5.48 -6.87
C PRO A 125 12.73 -5.96 -8.32
N ASP A 126 13.96 -5.96 -8.82
CA ASP A 126 14.31 -6.52 -10.13
C ASP A 126 14.83 -7.97 -10.00
N GLU A 127 15.13 -8.61 -11.14
CA GLU A 127 15.63 -9.98 -11.15
C GLU A 127 16.97 -10.14 -10.42
N LYS A 128 17.82 -9.10 -10.43
CA LYS A 128 19.11 -9.10 -9.73
C LYS A 128 18.90 -9.13 -8.22
N TYR A 129 17.98 -8.30 -7.71
CA TYR A 129 17.62 -8.30 -6.31
C TYR A 129 17.04 -9.65 -5.88
N VAL A 130 16.13 -10.21 -6.69
CA VAL A 130 15.52 -11.52 -6.41
C VAL A 130 16.58 -12.63 -6.34
N ALA A 131 17.51 -12.67 -7.30
CA ALA A 131 18.61 -13.63 -7.30
C ALA A 131 19.53 -13.48 -6.08
N MET A 132 19.88 -12.25 -5.71
CA MET A 132 20.69 -11.97 -4.52
C MET A 132 20.01 -12.42 -3.22
N VAL A 133 18.70 -12.17 -3.08
CA VAL A 133 17.94 -12.64 -1.91
C VAL A 133 17.90 -14.18 -1.87
N ALA A 134 17.73 -14.84 -3.02
CA ALA A 134 17.79 -16.30 -3.13
C ALA A 134 19.14 -16.87 -2.69
N GLU A 135 20.23 -16.25 -3.13
CA GLU A 135 21.59 -16.65 -2.77
C GLU A 135 21.89 -16.48 -1.27
N ILE A 136 21.37 -15.43 -0.63
CA ILE A 136 21.72 -15.15 0.78
C ILE A 136 20.84 -15.92 1.77
N PHE A 137 19.54 -16.04 1.48
CA PHE A 137 18.56 -16.51 2.47
C PHE A 137 17.96 -17.88 2.14
N PHE A 138 18.15 -18.39 0.93
CA PHE A 138 17.56 -19.64 0.45
C PHE A 138 18.60 -20.63 -0.12
N SER A 139 19.89 -20.33 0.03
CA SER A 139 21.02 -21.24 -0.26
C SER A 139 21.25 -22.27 0.83
#